data_AF-A0A946Y868-F1
#
_entry.id   AF-A0A946Y868-F1
#
_cell.length_a   1.000
_cell.length_b   1.000
_cell.length_c   1.000
_cell.angle_alpha   90.00
_cell.angle_beta   90.00
_cell.angle_gamma   90.00
#
_symmetry.space_group_name_H-M   'P 1'
#
loop_
_entity.id
_entity.type
_entity.pdbx_description
1 polymer ?
#
loop_
_entity_poly.entity_id
_entity_poly.type
_entity_poly.pdbx_seq_one_letter_code
_entity_poly.pdbx_strand_id
1 'polypeptide(L)'
;VLCMHYENVVDDTERAVATLLAHCGLDYEEACLRFFDNRRPVRTASSEQVRQPIYRNAVKRWQKYAKQLEPLRRALGPETLARFDT
;
A
#
# COMPACT_ATOMS: atom_id res chain seq x y z
N VAL A 1 10.70 -7.85 -12.06
CA VAL A 1 9.58 -7.71 -11.10
C VAL A 1 9.97 -6.65 -10.09
N LEU A 2 9.18 -5.59 -9.95
CA LEU A 2 9.37 -4.53 -8.95
C LEU A 2 8.62 -4.88 -7.67
N CYS A 3 9.30 -4.80 -6.51
CA CYS A 3 8.67 -4.91 -5.19
C CYS A 3 8.46 -3.52 -4.60
N MET A 4 7.25 -3.24 -4.11
CA MET A 4 6.91 -1.97 -3.47
C MET A 4 6.25 -2.27 -2.13
N HIS A 5 6.71 -1.58 -1.08
CA HIS A 5 6.13 -1.68 0.26
C HIS A 5 4.98 -0.68 0.39
N TYR A 6 3.83 -1.14 0.89
CA TYR A 6 2.63 -0.31 1.03
C TYR A 6 2.90 0.97 1.82
N GLU A 7 3.68 0.85 2.90
CA GLU A 7 4.07 1.95 3.78
C GLU A 7 4.80 3.05 2.99
N ASN A 8 5.72 2.68 2.12
CA ASN A 8 6.49 3.63 1.30
C ASN A 8 5.62 4.28 0.23
N VAL A 9 4.68 3.53 -0.36
CA VAL A 9 3.72 4.07 -1.35
C VAL A 9 2.80 5.11 -0.72
N VAL A 10 2.35 4.86 0.51
CA VAL A 10 1.52 5.81 1.26
C VAL A 10 2.34 6.99 1.78
N ASP A 11 3.64 6.78 2.05
CA ASP A 11 4.52 7.85 2.53
C ASP A 11 4.84 8.89 1.46
N ASP A 12 5.16 8.41 0.26
CA ASP A 12 5.51 9.24 -0.89
C ASP A 12 4.92 8.63 -2.17
N THR A 13 3.64 8.92 -2.40
CA THR A 13 2.88 8.37 -3.53
C THR A 13 3.41 8.87 -4.88
N GLU A 14 3.83 10.13 -4.96
CA GLU A 14 4.35 10.72 -6.20
C GLU A 14 5.60 9.98 -6.66
N ARG A 15 6.58 9.83 -5.77
CA ARG A 15 7.80 9.08 -6.08
C ARG A 15 7.52 7.61 -6.37
N ALA A 16 6.59 7.00 -5.64
CA ALA A 16 6.19 5.61 -5.87
C ALA A 16 5.58 5.42 -7.27
N VAL A 17 4.67 6.30 -7.68
CA VAL A 17 4.06 6.31 -9.02
C VAL A 17 5.10 6.53 -10.10
N ALA A 18 5.99 7.52 -9.93
CA ALA A 18 7.08 7.75 -10.88
C ALA A 18 7.99 6.53 -11.05
N THR A 19 8.34 5.86 -9.94
CA THR A 19 9.15 4.64 -9.96
C THR A 19 8.44 3.49 -10.68
N LEU A 20 7.13 3.32 -10.41
CA LEU A 20 6.32 2.28 -11.05
C LEU A 20 6.20 2.50 -12.56
N LEU A 21 5.91 3.72 -13.00
CA LEU A 21 5.77 4.06 -14.42
C LEU A 21 7.11 3.90 -15.15
N ALA A 22 8.21 4.37 -14.58
CA ALA A 22 9.55 4.18 -15.12
C ALA A 22 9.92 2.68 -15.26
N HIS A 23 9.57 1.86 -14.26
CA HIS A 23 9.78 0.40 -14.34
C HIS A 23 9.01 -0.25 -15.49
N CYS A 24 7.82 0.27 -15.79
CA CYS A 24 6.98 -0.19 -16.89
C CYS A 24 7.35 0.43 -18.26
N GLY A 25 8.30 1.38 -18.30
CA GLY A 25 8.63 2.13 -19.52
C GLY A 25 7.52 3.07 -19.98
N LEU A 26 6.71 3.59 -19.04
CA LEU A 26 5.60 4.50 -19.31
C LEU A 26 5.96 5.93 -18.89
N ASP A 27 5.39 6.90 -19.59
CA ASP A 27 5.52 8.32 -19.23
C ASP A 27 4.77 8.65 -17.94
N TYR A 28 5.24 9.68 -17.24
CA TYR A 28 4.58 10.16 -16.03
C TYR A 28 3.28 10.92 -16.34
N GLU A 29 2.21 10.59 -15.62
CA GLU A 29 0.92 11.27 -15.72
C GLU A 29 0.42 11.74 -14.34
N GLU A 30 0.21 13.04 -14.19
CA GLU A 30 -0.28 13.65 -12.93
C GLU A 30 -1.65 13.10 -12.49
N ALA A 31 -2.48 12.66 -13.44
CA ALA A 31 -3.77 12.05 -13.16
C ALA A 31 -3.66 10.78 -12.30
N CYS A 32 -2.50 10.10 -12.29
CA CYS A 32 -2.25 8.97 -11.41
C CYS A 32 -2.34 9.33 -9.92
N LEU A 33 -2.05 10.58 -9.54
CA LEU A 33 -2.18 11.06 -8.16
C LEU A 33 -3.63 11.37 -7.78
N ARG A 34 -4.52 11.50 -8.77
CA ARG A 34 -5.95 11.82 -8.61
C ARG A 34 -6.87 10.63 -8.91
N PHE A 35 -6.41 9.40 -8.64
CA PHE A 35 -7.15 8.16 -8.92
C PHE A 35 -8.57 8.14 -8.33
N PHE A 36 -8.81 8.85 -7.22
CA PHE A 36 -10.10 8.97 -6.55
C PHE A 36 -11.15 9.76 -7.33
N ASP A 37 -10.75 10.56 -8.34
CA ASP A 37 -11.69 11.27 -9.23
C ASP A 37 -12.30 10.34 -10.29
N ASN A 38 -11.82 9.11 -10.43
CA ASN A 38 -12.29 8.15 -11.41
C ASN A 38 -13.73 7.69 -11.12
N ARG A 39 -14.63 7.87 -12.09
CA ARG A 39 -16.06 7.56 -11.97
C ARG A 39 -16.41 6.09 -12.25
N ARG A 40 -15.43 5.27 -12.66
CA ARG A 40 -15.68 3.84 -12.95
C ARG A 40 -16.26 3.14 -11.71
N PRO A 41 -17.24 2.23 -11.86
CA PRO A 41 -17.73 1.43 -10.75
C PRO A 41 -16.62 0.54 -10.19
N VAL A 42 -16.50 0.52 -8.86
CA VAL A 42 -15.59 -0.37 -8.11
C VAL A 42 -16.48 -1.33 -7.33
N ARG A 43 -16.37 -2.63 -7.61
CA ARG A 43 -17.20 -3.69 -7.00
C ARG A 43 -16.35 -4.63 -6.16
N THR A 44 -15.62 -4.06 -5.21
CA THR A 44 -14.75 -4.80 -4.28
C THR A 44 -15.00 -4.33 -2.85
N ALA A 45 -14.58 -5.13 -1.87
CA ALA A 45 -14.69 -4.78 -0.44
C ALA A 45 -13.94 -3.47 -0.07
N SER A 46 -12.97 -3.06 -0.88
CA SER A 46 -12.21 -1.82 -0.69
C SER A 46 -12.76 -0.60 -1.45
N SER A 47 -13.97 -0.68 -2.01
CA SER A 47 -14.56 0.40 -2.84
C SER A 47 -14.54 1.76 -2.16
N GLU A 48 -14.92 1.83 -0.87
CA GLU A 48 -14.92 3.10 -0.12
C GLU A 48 -13.49 3.61 0.11
N GLN A 49 -12.52 2.72 0.30
CA GLN A 49 -11.12 3.06 0.57
C GLN A 49 -10.43 3.63 -0.68
N VAL A 50 -10.59 2.98 -1.83
CA VAL A 50 -9.94 3.40 -3.09
C VAL A 50 -10.57 4.65 -3.71
N ARG A 51 -11.72 5.09 -3.18
CA ARG A 51 -12.40 6.35 -3.57
C ARG A 51 -11.95 7.57 -2.76
N GLN A 52 -11.00 7.40 -1.85
CA GLN A 52 -10.42 8.50 -1.08
C GLN A 52 -9.03 8.84 -1.61
N PRO A 53 -8.55 10.09 -1.43
CA PRO A 53 -7.13 10.41 -1.54
C PRO A 53 -6.29 9.49 -0.65
N ILE A 54 -4.99 9.36 -0.96
CA ILE A 54 -4.08 8.60 -0.10
C ILE A 54 -4.15 9.12 1.33
N TYR A 55 -4.30 8.19 2.27
CA TYR A 55 -4.40 8.48 3.69
C TYR A 55 -3.50 7.55 4.49
N ARG A 56 -3.06 8.02 5.65
CA ARG A 56 -2.10 7.29 6.51
C ARG A 56 -2.76 6.52 7.65
N ASN A 57 -4.07 6.68 7.86
CA ASN A 57 -4.77 6.14 9.03
C ASN A 57 -4.83 4.59 9.09
N ALA A 58 -4.60 3.91 7.97
CA ALA A 58 -4.58 2.45 7.90
C ALA A 58 -3.19 1.87 8.17
N VAL A 59 -2.13 2.69 8.06
CA VAL A 59 -0.77 2.27 8.38
C VAL A 59 -0.72 1.86 9.86
N LYS A 60 -0.10 0.71 10.13
CA LYS A 60 0.03 0.14 11.49
C LYS A 60 -1.30 -0.15 12.21
N ARG A 61 -2.45 -0.12 11.54
CA ARG A 61 -3.76 -0.38 12.17
C ARG A 61 -3.86 -1.79 12.78
N TRP A 62 -3.09 -2.74 12.26
CA TRP A 62 -2.97 -4.09 12.81
C TRP A 62 -2.43 -4.11 14.25
N GLN A 63 -1.66 -3.11 14.69
CA GLN A 63 -1.06 -3.06 16.03
C GLN A 63 -2.10 -3.09 17.15
N LYS A 64 -3.33 -2.62 16.87
CA LYS A 64 -4.48 -2.73 17.78
C LYS A 64 -4.83 -4.18 18.14
N TYR A 65 -4.44 -5.11 17.28
CA TYR A 65 -4.66 -6.55 17.40
C TYR A 65 -3.36 -7.33 17.61
N ALA A 66 -2.24 -6.64 17.90
CA ALA A 66 -0.92 -7.27 18.01
C ALA A 66 -0.91 -8.46 18.99
N LYS A 67 -1.61 -8.33 20.13
CA LYS A 67 -1.71 -9.40 21.14
C LYS A 67 -2.37 -10.66 20.57
N GLN A 68 -3.45 -10.49 19.81
CA GLN A 68 -4.20 -11.57 19.19
C GLN A 68 -3.42 -12.23 18.05
N LEU A 69 -2.55 -11.48 17.39
CA LEU A 69 -1.72 -11.95 16.28
C LEU A 69 -0.42 -12.64 16.74
N GLU A 70 -0.10 -12.67 18.03
CA GLU A 70 1.13 -13.28 18.54
C GLU A 70 1.33 -14.76 18.13
N PRO A 71 0.29 -15.63 18.09
CA PRO A 71 0.46 -16.99 17.57
C PRO A 71 0.89 -17.01 16.10
N LEU A 72 0.33 -16.13 15.27
CA LEU A 72 0.70 -16.00 13.86
C LEU A 72 2.13 -15.48 13.74
N ARG A 73 2.51 -14.46 14.52
CA ARG A 73 3.86 -13.89 14.52
C ARG A 73 4.91 -14.95 14.84
N ARG A 74 4.64 -15.81 15.83
CA ARG A 74 5.51 -16.96 16.15
C ARG A 74 5.59 -17.98 15.02
N ALA A 75 4.46 -18.28 14.37
CA ALA A 75 4.41 -19.25 13.26
C ALA A 75 5.18 -18.78 12.01
N LEU A 76 5.20 -17.47 11.74
CA LEU A 76 5.93 -16.89 10.60
C LEU A 76 7.45 -16.95 10.76
N GLY A 77 7.94 -16.98 12.00
CA GLY A 77 9.37 -17.06 12.33
C GLY A 77 10.15 -15.76 12.10
N PRO A 78 11.36 -15.65 12.68
CA PRO A 78 12.14 -14.41 12.70
C PRO A 78 12.64 -13.97 11.32
N GLU A 79 13.01 -14.92 10.44
CA GLU A 79 13.48 -14.61 9.08
C GLU A 79 12.41 -13.91 8.24
N THR A 80 11.17 -14.41 8.30
CA THR A 80 10.05 -13.80 7.58
C THR A 80 9.75 -12.41 8.12
N LEU A 81 9.75 -12.24 9.45
CA LEU A 81 9.47 -10.93 10.07
C LEU A 81 10.56 -9.91 9.72
N ALA A 82 11.83 -10.30 9.77
CA ALA A 82 12.96 -9.42 9.43
C ALA A 82 12.90 -8.90 7.99
N ARG A 83 12.34 -9.69 7.06
CA ARG A 83 12.14 -9.24 5.67
C ARG A 83 11.15 -8.08 5.53
N PHE A 84 10.22 -7.93 6.48
CA PHE A 84 9.15 -6.94 6.43
C PHE A 84 9.20 -5.92 7.58
N ASP A 85 10.25 -5.94 8.41
CA ASP A 85 10.57 -4.86 9.34
C ASP A 85 11.18 -3.69 8.53
N THR A 86 10.28 -2.86 7.99
CA THR A 86 10.58 -1.54 7.40
C THR A 86 10.25 -0.41 8.37
#